data_AF-A0A562CBI1-F1
#
_entry.id   AF-A0A562CBI1-F1
#
_cell.length_a   1.000
_cell.length_b   1.000
_cell.length_c   1.000
_cell.angle_alpha   90.00
_cell.angle_beta   90.00
_cell.angle_gamma   90.00
#
_symmetry.space_group_name_H-M   'P 1'
#
loop_
_entity.id
_entity.type
_entity.pdbx_description
1 polymer ?
#
loop_
_entity_poly.entity_id
_entity_poly.type
_entity_poly.pdbx_seq_one_letter_code
_entity_poly.pdbx_strand_id
1 'polypeptide(L)' 'MEPDRDICSAKDCRADAVWQLQWNNPKLHTCDAHRQSLADFLGARGFLRDTVPHPS' A
#
# COMPACT_ATOMS: atom_id res chain seq x y z
N MET A 1 -15.20 5.96 17.69
CA MET A 1 -14.88 5.16 16.49
C MET A 1 -13.41 5.40 16.24
N GLU A 2 -12.56 4.51 16.71
CA GLU A 2 -11.13 4.56 16.45
C GLU A 2 -10.93 4.25 14.95
N PRO A 3 -10.15 5.05 14.19
CA PRO A 3 -9.84 4.70 12.83
C PRO A 3 -9.03 3.40 12.86
N ASP A 4 -9.50 2.39 12.14
CA ASP A 4 -8.79 1.13 11.97
C ASP A 4 -7.55 1.45 11.13
N ARG A 5 -6.43 1.73 11.82
CA ARG A 5 -5.17 2.07 11.18
C ARG A 5 -4.64 0.86 10.46
N ASP A 6 -4.89 0.82 9.16
CA ASP A 6 -4.32 -0.20 8.29
C ASP A 6 -2.80 -0.17 8.38
N ILE A 7 -2.21 -1.33 8.63
CA ILE A 7 -0.76 -1.50 8.72
C ILE A 7 -0.21 -1.85 7.34
N CYS A 8 1.01 -1.39 7.05
CA CYS A 8 1.71 -1.71 5.81
C CYS A 8 1.78 -3.23 5.59
N SER A 9 1.36 -3.68 4.40
CA SER A 9 1.45 -5.08 3.97
C SER A 9 2.88 -5.56 3.67
N ALA A 10 3.88 -4.68 3.74
CA ALA A 10 5.27 -5.09 3.62
C ALA A 10 5.64 -6.02 4.79
N LYS A 11 6.33 -7.12 4.48
CA LYS A 11 6.81 -8.04 5.52
C LYS A 11 7.69 -7.28 6.51
N ASP A 12 7.44 -7.50 7.80
CA ASP A 12 8.15 -6.86 8.92
C ASP A 12 7.91 -5.34 9.07
N CYS A 13 7.02 -4.74 8.28
CA CYS A 13 6.64 -3.35 8.45
C CYS A 13 5.40 -3.22 9.34
N ARG A 14 5.49 -2.39 10.38
CA ARG A 14 4.36 -2.03 11.26
C ARG A 14 3.98 -0.55 11.17
N ALA A 15 4.43 0.13 10.13
CA ALA A 15 4.11 1.54 9.91
C ALA A 15 2.66 1.71 9.45
N ASP A 16 2.06 2.85 9.80
CA ASP A 16 0.77 3.31 9.30
C ASP A 16 0.77 3.32 7.77
N ALA A 17 -0.22 2.63 7.18
CA ALA A 17 -0.37 2.53 5.75
C ALA A 17 -1.22 3.68 5.21
N VAL A 18 -0.53 4.74 4.81
CA VAL A 18 -1.15 5.96 4.28
C VAL A 18 -1.43 5.89 2.77
N TRP A 19 -1.04 4.80 2.12
CA TRP A 19 -1.20 4.59 0.68
C TRP A 19 -1.84 3.23 0.41
N GLN A 20 -2.74 3.16 -0.56
CA GLN A 20 -3.31 1.94 -1.09
C GLN A 20 -2.89 1.77 -2.56
N LEU A 21 -2.27 0.64 -2.86
CA LEU A 21 -1.90 0.29 -4.23
C LEU A 21 -3.00 -0.58 -4.81
N GLN A 22 -3.76 -0.01 -5.73
CA GLN A 22 -4.83 -0.73 -6.42
C GLN A 22 -4.19 -1.70 -7.42
N TRP A 23 -4.33 -2.98 -7.12
CA TRP A 23 -4.07 -4.09 -8.02
C TRP A 23 -5.24 -5.07 -7.89
N ASN A 24 -5.17 -6.26 -8.49
CA ASN A 24 -6.24 -7.26 -8.40
C ASN A 24 -6.62 -7.68 -6.95
N ASN A 25 -5.88 -7.23 -5.94
CA ASN A 25 -6.25 -7.37 -4.54
C ASN A 25 -6.36 -5.98 -3.87
N PRO A 26 -7.57 -5.50 -3.53
CA PRO A 26 -7.76 -4.16 -2.97
C PRO A 26 -7.21 -4.00 -1.54
N LYS A 27 -6.78 -5.08 -0.89
CA LYS A 27 -6.27 -5.08 0.49
C LYS A 27 -4.77 -4.80 0.59
N LEU A 28 -4.15 -4.21 -0.43
CA LEU A 28 -2.73 -3.90 -0.40
C LEU A 28 -2.51 -2.45 0.02
N HIS A 29 -2.13 -2.30 1.28
CA HIS A 29 -1.83 -1.01 1.89
C HIS A 29 -0.32 -0.91 2.13
N THR A 30 0.25 0.26 1.94
CA THR A 30 1.68 0.51 2.11
C THR A 30 1.93 1.85 2.81
N CYS A 31 3.05 1.93 3.52
CA CYS A 31 3.53 3.18 4.07
C CYS A 31 4.34 3.95 3.02
N ASP A 32 4.61 5.23 3.29
CA ASP A 32 5.34 6.09 2.36
C ASP A 32 6.73 5.55 1.99
N ALA A 33 7.43 4.95 2.96
CA ALA A 33 8.75 4.34 2.76
C ALA A 33 8.73 3.16 1.76
N HIS A 34 7.67 2.36 1.76
CA HIS A 34 7.56 1.18 0.90
C HIS A 34 6.74 1.43 -0.37
N ARG A 35 6.03 2.55 -0.47
CA ARG A 35 5.25 2.93 -1.65
C ARG A 35 6.06 2.83 -2.94
N GLN A 36 7.25 3.44 -2.97
CA GLN A 36 8.07 3.50 -4.18
C GLN A 36 8.50 2.09 -4.64
N SER A 37 9.05 1.26 -3.74
CA SER A 37 9.46 -0.11 -4.08
C SER A 37 8.30 -0.99 -4.52
N LEU A 38 7.15 -0.89 -3.83
CA LEU A 38 5.99 -1.73 -4.15
C LEU A 38 5.32 -1.29 -5.46
N ALA A 39 5.24 0.02 -5.71
CA ALA A 39 4.73 0.57 -6.95
C ALA A 39 5.64 0.22 -8.14
N ASP A 40 6.96 0.32 -7.98
CA ASP A 40 7.93 -0.11 -8.99
C ASP A 40 7.80 -1.61 -9.29
N PHE A 41 7.72 -2.45 -8.26
CA PHE A 41 7.55 -3.90 -8.42
C PHE A 41 6.25 -4.28 -9.15
N LEU A 42 5.13 -3.63 -8.79
CA LEU A 42 3.84 -3.85 -9.44
C LEU A 42 3.82 -3.25 -10.86
N GLY A 43 4.45 -2.09 -11.06
CA GLY A 43 4.55 -1.41 -12.35
C GLY A 43 5.40 -2.18 -13.35
N ALA A 44 6.56 -2.67 -12.94
CA ALA A 44 7.45 -3.51 -13.76
C ALA A 44 6.78 -4.81 -14.23
N ARG A 45 5.79 -5.29 -13.50
CA ARG A 45 4.99 -6.49 -13.83
C ARG A 45 3.66 -6.19 -14.52
N GLY A 46 3.28 -4.92 -14.67
CA GLY A 46 2.00 -4.52 -15.23
C GLY A 46 0.78 -4.82 -14.34
N PHE A 47 0.98 -4.96 -13.03
CA PHE A 47 -0.09 -5.23 -12.06
C PHE A 47 -0.60 -3.96 -11.36
N LEU A 48 0.16 -2.86 -11.39
CA LEU A 48 -0.25 -1.60 -10.79
C LEU A 48 -1.38 -0.98 -11.62
N ARG A 49 -2.55 -0.80 -11.00
CA ARG A 49 -3.67 -0.07 -11.62
C ARG A 49 -3.65 1.39 -11.20
N ASP A 50 -3.57 1.65 -9.91
CA ASP A 50 -3.56 3.01 -9.36
C ASP A 50 -2.87 3.03 -7.98
N THR A 51 -2.45 4.23 -7.53
CA THR A 51 -1.92 4.45 -6.19
C THR A 51 -2.70 5.59 -5.55
N VAL A 52 -3.64 5.25 -4.68
CA VAL A 52 -4.49 6.22 -4.00
C VAL A 52 -4.02 6.44 -2.56
N PRO A 53 -4.16 7.67 -2.02
CA PRO A 53 -3.97 7.89 -0.60
C PRO A 53 -5.07 7.16 0.19
N HIS A 54 -4.66 6.43 1.22
CA HIS A 54 -5.56 5.69 2.11
C HIS A 54 -5.45 6.28 3.51
N PRO A 55 -6.50 6.91 4.06
CA PRO A 55 -6.46 7.44 5.40
C PRO A 55 -6.49 6.27 6.41
N SER A 56 -5.36 6.09 7.09
CA SER A 56 -5.20 5.20 8.25
C SER A 56 -5.88 5.78 9.49
#